data_AF-A0A2N9MHS4-F1
#
_entry.id   AF-A0A2N9MHS4-F1
#
_cell.length_a   1.000
_cell.length_b   1.000
_cell.length_c   1.000
_cell.angle_alpha   90.00
_cell.angle_beta   90.00
_cell.angle_gamma   90.00
#
_symmetry.space_group_name_H-M   'P 1'
#
loop_
_entity.id
_entity.type
_entity.pdbx_description
1 polymer ?
#
loop_
_entity_poly.entity_id
_entity_poly.type
_entity_poly.pdbx_seq_one_letter_code
_entity_poly.pdbx_strand_id
1 'polypeptide(L)'
;MVVNNKPAEGGQGAGTPWDTKDMENLQALARQAMGYSEQRGDSLNLVNAPFSQPELAAVEPVPFLQRPDVLALAKEGGKAVLFLVLTAIVVFGVLRPAMKSIGTAPAIAEAAAAAPPALSAPAGGTAASLEGVRQIAKSDPAAVANVVKAWVGDAKA
;
A
#
# COMPACT_ATOMS: atom_id res chain seq x y z
N MET A 1 16.56 -42.00 -24.67
CA MET A 1 16.20 -42.60 -23.37
C MET A 1 16.87 -41.82 -22.27
N VAL A 2 16.20 -41.67 -21.13
CA VAL A 2 16.73 -40.92 -19.98
C VAL A 2 16.87 -41.90 -18.81
N VAL A 3 18.01 -41.87 -18.13
CA VAL A 3 18.28 -42.67 -16.93
C VAL A 3 18.39 -41.72 -15.75
N ASN A 4 17.80 -42.11 -14.61
CA ASN A 4 17.91 -41.37 -13.36
C ASN A 4 19.27 -41.60 -12.71
N ASN A 5 19.78 -40.64 -11.94
CA ASN A 5 21.04 -40.76 -11.19
C ASN A 5 21.01 -41.92 -10.16
N LYS A 6 22.20 -42.40 -9.74
CA LYS A 6 22.35 -43.40 -8.66
C LYS A 6 21.67 -42.85 -7.39
N PRO A 7 20.80 -43.62 -6.68
CA PRO A 7 20.10 -43.11 -5.50
C PRO A 7 21.11 -42.64 -4.45
N ALA A 8 20.88 -41.46 -3.88
CA ALA A 8 21.69 -40.96 -2.77
C ALA A 8 21.47 -41.83 -1.52
N GLU A 9 22.52 -42.09 -0.74
CA GLU A 9 22.42 -42.77 0.56
C GLU A 9 21.42 -42.00 1.44
N GLY A 10 20.25 -42.60 1.69
CA GLY A 10 19.17 -42.00 2.48
C GLY A 10 17.86 -41.73 1.74
N GLY A 11 17.77 -41.99 0.43
CA GLY A 11 16.49 -41.96 -0.31
C GLY A 11 15.87 -40.57 -0.50
N GLN A 12 16.57 -39.50 -0.11
CA GLN A 12 16.15 -38.11 -0.30
C GLN A 12 17.34 -37.31 -0.88
N GLY A 13 17.19 -36.80 -2.11
CA GLY A 13 18.19 -35.93 -2.74
C GLY A 13 18.44 -36.22 -4.22
N ALA A 14 19.11 -35.29 -4.91
CA ALA A 14 19.61 -35.51 -6.25
C ALA A 14 20.72 -36.56 -6.20
N GLY A 15 20.50 -37.71 -6.87
CA GLY A 15 21.44 -38.80 -6.91
C GLY A 15 22.79 -38.44 -7.54
N THR A 16 23.80 -39.29 -7.36
CA THR A 16 25.12 -39.09 -8.00
C THR A 16 25.08 -39.53 -9.47
N PRO A 17 25.70 -38.78 -10.41
CA PRO A 17 25.75 -39.19 -11.81
C PRO A 17 26.38 -40.59 -11.98
N TRP A 18 25.92 -41.33 -13.00
CA TRP A 18 26.55 -42.62 -13.36
C TRP A 18 27.90 -42.40 -14.01
N ASP A 19 28.84 -43.28 -13.70
CA ASP A 19 30.14 -43.33 -14.34
C ASP A 19 30.02 -43.76 -15.81
N THR A 20 30.99 -43.36 -16.64
CA THR A 20 30.98 -43.64 -18.09
C THR A 20 30.84 -45.13 -18.40
N LYS A 21 31.53 -45.98 -17.64
CA LYS A 21 31.49 -47.44 -17.80
C LYS A 21 30.09 -48.03 -17.53
N ASP A 22 29.37 -47.49 -16.55
CA ASP A 22 28.02 -47.94 -16.23
C ASP A 22 27.02 -47.50 -17.31
N MET A 23 27.22 -46.31 -17.88
CA MET A 23 26.41 -45.80 -19.00
C MET A 23 26.57 -46.65 -20.26
N GLU A 24 27.78 -47.10 -20.57
CA GLU A 24 28.03 -48.02 -21.69
C GLU A 24 27.30 -49.37 -21.50
N ASN A 25 27.37 -49.94 -20.29
CA ASN A 25 26.68 -51.18 -19.95
C ASN A 25 25.16 -51.03 -20.07
N LEU A 26 24.60 -49.93 -19.56
CA LEU A 26 23.17 -49.64 -19.68
C LEU A 26 22.75 -49.43 -21.13
N GLN A 27 23.58 -48.77 -21.94
CA GLN A 27 23.33 -48.61 -23.36
C GLN A 27 23.35 -49.96 -24.09
N ALA A 28 24.30 -50.85 -23.78
CA ALA A 28 24.38 -52.19 -24.34
C ALA A 28 23.15 -53.04 -23.99
N LEU A 29 22.72 -53.02 -22.73
CA LEU A 29 21.49 -53.70 -22.28
C LEU A 29 20.25 -53.17 -23.00
N ALA A 30 20.12 -51.85 -23.15
CA ALA A 30 19.01 -51.23 -23.86
C ALA A 30 19.00 -51.59 -25.36
N ARG A 31 20.17 -51.64 -26.01
CA ARG A 31 20.30 -52.10 -27.40
C ARG A 31 19.85 -53.55 -27.58
N GLN A 32 20.27 -54.43 -26.66
CA GLN A 32 19.91 -55.85 -26.71
C GLN A 32 18.41 -56.06 -26.43
N ALA A 33 17.84 -55.38 -25.44
CA ALA A 33 16.43 -55.51 -25.07
C ALA A 33 15.48 -55.05 -26.20
N MET A 34 15.89 -54.06 -26.99
CA MET A 34 15.08 -53.53 -28.10
C MET A 34 15.38 -54.19 -29.46
N GLY A 35 16.38 -55.06 -29.56
CA GLY A 35 16.79 -55.66 -30.84
C GLY A 35 17.38 -54.63 -31.82
N TYR A 36 18.16 -53.69 -31.29
CA TYR A 36 18.82 -52.62 -32.03
C TYR A 36 19.67 -53.15 -33.20
N SER A 37 19.60 -52.49 -34.36
CA SER A 37 20.43 -52.81 -35.53
C SER A 37 20.96 -51.56 -36.21
N GLU A 38 22.29 -51.41 -36.24
CA GLU A 38 22.96 -50.33 -37.00
C GLU A 38 22.67 -50.41 -38.50
N GLN A 39 22.52 -51.62 -39.04
CA GLN A 39 22.26 -51.84 -40.48
C GLN A 39 20.88 -51.31 -40.90
N ARG A 40 19.92 -51.23 -39.97
CA ARG A 40 18.62 -50.58 -40.19
C ARG A 40 18.65 -49.07 -39.96
N GLY A 41 19.76 -48.54 -39.45
CA GLY A 41 19.89 -47.12 -39.11
C GLY A 41 19.22 -46.73 -37.79
N ASP A 42 18.98 -47.68 -36.89
CA ASP A 42 18.46 -47.36 -35.56
C ASP A 42 19.49 -46.49 -34.81
N SER A 43 19.04 -45.48 -34.06
CA SER A 43 19.91 -44.66 -33.21
C SER A 43 19.41 -44.65 -31.77
N LEU A 44 20.35 -44.74 -30.81
CA LEU A 44 20.04 -44.75 -29.38
C LEU A 44 20.89 -43.72 -28.65
N ASN A 45 20.26 -42.66 -28.16
CA ASN A 45 20.87 -41.69 -27.27
C ASN A 45 20.42 -41.95 -25.82
N LEU A 46 21.39 -42.16 -24.93
CA LEU A 46 21.17 -42.36 -23.50
C LEU A 46 21.77 -41.17 -22.76
N VAL A 47 20.93 -40.45 -22.02
CA VAL A 47 21.35 -39.31 -21.22
C VAL A 47 21.02 -39.57 -19.75
N ASN A 48 21.98 -39.26 -18.88
CA ASN A 48 21.77 -39.31 -17.45
C ASN A 48 21.25 -37.96 -16.97
N ALA A 49 20.04 -37.94 -16.43
CA ALA A 49 19.44 -36.73 -15.88
C ALA A 49 18.70 -37.06 -14.58
N PRO A 50 18.84 -36.22 -13.54
CA PRO A 50 18.11 -36.43 -12.29
C PRO A 50 16.60 -36.28 -12.54
N PHE A 51 15.82 -37.26 -12.09
CA PHE A 51 14.35 -37.23 -12.16
C PHE A 51 13.72 -36.54 -10.97
N SER A 52 14.50 -36.31 -9.91
CA SER A 52 14.10 -35.44 -8.82
C SER A 52 13.83 -34.06 -9.43
N GLN A 53 12.59 -33.60 -9.34
CA GLN A 53 12.33 -32.17 -9.47
C GLN A 53 13.28 -31.50 -8.46
N PRO A 54 14.00 -30.42 -8.84
CA PRO A 54 14.51 -29.54 -7.80
C PRO A 54 13.30 -29.27 -6.92
N GLU A 55 13.37 -29.65 -5.63
CA GLU A 55 12.43 -29.11 -4.64
C GLU A 55 12.32 -27.65 -4.99
N LEU A 56 11.14 -27.20 -5.44
CA LEU A 56 10.84 -25.81 -5.77
C LEU A 56 11.59 -24.98 -4.76
N ALA A 57 12.71 -24.38 -5.20
CA ALA A 57 13.82 -23.96 -4.35
C ALA A 57 13.21 -23.42 -3.07
N ALA A 58 13.39 -24.17 -1.97
CA ALA A 58 12.62 -24.03 -0.73
C ALA A 58 12.19 -22.59 -0.59
N VAL A 59 10.90 -22.30 -0.86
CA VAL A 59 10.40 -20.94 -1.09
C VAL A 59 10.94 -20.08 0.03
N GLU A 60 12.02 -19.34 -0.24
CA GLU A 60 12.58 -18.45 0.77
C GLU A 60 11.41 -17.53 1.11
N PRO A 61 11.00 -17.48 2.38
CA PRO A 61 9.80 -16.76 2.75
C PRO A 61 10.01 -15.31 2.32
N VAL A 62 9.26 -14.90 1.28
CA VAL A 62 9.38 -13.57 0.70
C VAL A 62 9.28 -12.56 1.85
N PRO A 63 10.31 -11.74 2.08
CA PRO A 63 10.31 -10.73 3.13
C PRO A 63 9.00 -9.95 3.11
N PHE A 64 8.46 -9.64 4.29
CA PHE A 64 7.09 -9.09 4.39
C PHE A 64 6.87 -7.84 3.52
N LEU A 65 7.92 -7.01 3.32
CA LEU A 65 7.94 -5.80 2.49
C LEU A 65 7.83 -6.07 0.97
N GLN A 66 8.24 -7.25 0.53
CA GLN A 66 8.26 -7.63 -0.88
C GLN A 66 6.98 -8.36 -1.29
N ARG A 67 6.03 -8.53 -0.37
CA ARG A 67 4.71 -9.06 -0.70
C ARG A 67 3.99 -8.06 -1.63
N PRO A 68 3.41 -8.52 -2.73
CA PRO A 68 2.71 -7.63 -3.67
C PRO A 68 1.57 -6.87 -2.99
N ASP A 69 0.88 -7.49 -2.02
CA ASP A 69 -0.21 -6.89 -1.27
C ASP A 69 0.24 -5.67 -0.45
N VAL A 70 1.39 -5.77 0.23
CA VAL A 70 1.91 -4.65 1.02
C VAL A 70 2.41 -3.53 0.12
N LEU A 71 2.97 -3.84 -1.05
CA LEU A 71 3.42 -2.84 -2.02
C LEU A 71 2.23 -2.13 -2.68
N ALA A 72 1.15 -2.85 -2.96
CA ALA A 72 -0.09 -2.28 -3.46
C ALA A 72 -0.70 -1.32 -2.42
N LEU A 73 -0.84 -1.79 -1.18
CA LEU A 73 -1.38 -0.99 -0.08
C LEU A 73 -0.48 0.21 0.26
N ALA A 74 0.85 0.06 0.21
CA ALA A 74 1.79 1.15 0.43
C ALA A 74 1.74 2.21 -0.67
N LYS A 75 1.56 1.81 -1.93
CA LYS A 75 1.39 2.77 -3.05
C LYS A 75 0.07 3.51 -2.95
N GLU A 76 -1.00 2.83 -2.55
CA GLU A 76 -2.33 3.42 -2.40
C GLU A 76 -2.38 4.36 -1.18
N GLY A 77 -1.95 3.87 -0.01
CA GLY A 77 -1.85 4.66 1.21
C GLY A 77 -0.82 5.78 1.13
N GLY A 78 0.29 5.57 0.41
CA GLY A 78 1.35 6.55 0.24
C GLY A 78 0.88 7.84 -0.42
N LYS A 79 -0.05 7.76 -1.39
CA LYS A 79 -0.65 8.97 -2.01
C LYS A 79 -1.50 9.76 -1.02
N ALA A 80 -2.32 9.08 -0.22
CA ALA A 80 -3.16 9.72 0.79
C ALA A 80 -2.30 10.39 1.88
N VAL A 81 -1.26 9.69 2.36
CA VAL A 81 -0.29 10.24 3.32
C VAL A 81 0.44 11.44 2.73
N LEU A 82 0.90 11.35 1.48
CA LEU A 82 1.57 12.47 0.81
C LEU A 82 0.66 13.69 0.71
N PHE A 83 -0.60 13.50 0.30
CA PHE A 83 -1.57 14.60 0.21
C PHE A 83 -1.85 15.23 1.59
N LEU A 84 -2.00 14.41 2.64
CA LEU A 84 -2.14 14.89 4.01
C LEU A 84 -0.93 15.72 4.42
N VAL A 85 0.28 15.22 4.20
CA VAL A 85 1.53 15.92 4.56
C VAL A 85 1.64 17.24 3.81
N LEU A 86 1.39 17.27 2.51
CA LEU A 86 1.40 18.51 1.73
C LEU A 86 0.37 19.52 2.26
N THR A 87 -0.84 19.05 2.54
CA THR A 87 -1.91 19.88 3.12
C THR A 87 -1.48 20.44 4.48
N ALA A 88 -0.90 19.61 5.34
CA ALA A 88 -0.38 20.04 6.64
C ALA A 88 0.73 21.07 6.50
N ILE A 89 1.67 20.89 5.56
CA ILE A 89 2.72 21.88 5.28
C ILE A 89 2.12 23.21 4.85
N VAL A 90 1.12 23.23 3.97
CA VAL A 90 0.47 24.47 3.54
C VAL A 90 -0.27 25.15 4.70
N VAL A 91 -1.03 24.38 5.48
CA VAL A 91 -1.80 24.91 6.61
C VAL A 91 -0.88 25.45 7.70
N PHE A 92 0.14 24.70 8.12
CA PHE A 92 1.04 25.10 9.19
C PHE A 92 2.13 26.07 8.74
N GLY A 93 2.58 25.97 7.50
CA GLY A 93 3.67 26.79 6.94
C GLY A 93 3.22 28.10 6.33
N VAL A 94 2.00 28.20 5.78
CA VAL A 94 1.51 29.42 5.11
C VAL A 94 0.27 29.96 5.81
N LEU A 95 -0.78 29.15 5.94
CA LEU A 95 -2.10 29.63 6.36
C LEU A 95 -2.11 30.09 7.82
N ARG A 96 -1.53 29.28 8.73
CA ARG A 96 -1.41 29.61 10.16
C ARG A 96 -0.56 30.85 10.41
N PRO A 97 0.67 30.98 9.88
CA PRO A 97 1.49 32.17 10.11
C PRO A 97 0.88 33.43 9.48
N ALA A 98 0.22 33.34 8.32
CA ALA A 98 -0.49 34.48 7.73
C ALA A 98 -1.65 34.98 8.62
N MET A 99 -2.44 34.07 9.20
CA MET A 99 -3.48 34.44 10.18
C MET A 99 -2.86 35.03 11.46
N LYS A 100 -1.73 34.45 11.92
CA LYS A 100 -1.00 34.93 13.11
C LYS A 100 -0.38 36.32 12.89
N SER A 101 0.13 36.61 11.68
CA SER A 101 0.75 37.89 11.35
C SER A 101 -0.29 39.01 11.23
N ILE A 102 -1.50 38.70 10.75
CA ILE A 102 -2.61 39.67 10.73
C ILE A 102 -3.10 39.97 12.16
N GLY A 103 -3.09 38.97 13.06
CA GLY A 103 -3.46 39.15 14.46
C GLY A 103 -2.36 39.70 15.38
N THR A 104 -1.13 39.85 14.90
CA THR A 104 0.01 40.36 15.69
C THR A 104 0.42 41.74 15.17
N ALA A 105 -0.43 42.74 15.41
CA ALA A 105 0.06 44.12 15.51
C ALA A 105 1.01 44.18 16.72
N PRO A 106 2.17 44.85 16.64
CA PRO A 106 3.10 44.91 17.75
C PRO A 106 2.43 45.65 18.90
N ALA A 107 2.09 44.93 19.97
CA ALA A 107 1.77 45.54 21.24
C ALA A 107 3.04 46.25 21.71
N ILE A 108 3.08 47.57 21.51
CA ILE A 108 4.01 48.45 22.20
C ILE A 108 3.82 48.15 23.68
N ALA A 109 4.86 47.57 24.27
CA ALA A 109 4.96 47.39 25.70
C ALA A 109 5.11 48.77 26.34
N GLU A 110 4.00 49.37 26.78
CA GLU A 110 3.87 50.16 28.01
C GLU A 110 2.46 50.73 28.13
N ALA A 111 1.63 50.09 28.96
CA ALA A 111 0.61 50.72 29.79
C ALA A 111 -0.05 49.64 30.64
N ALA A 112 0.65 49.23 31.70
CA ALA A 112 0.05 48.49 32.79
C ALA A 112 -0.88 49.43 33.56
N ALA A 113 -2.21 49.30 33.34
CA ALA A 113 -3.27 49.49 34.34
C ALA A 113 -4.64 49.56 33.66
N ALA A 114 -5.35 48.43 33.61
CA ALA A 114 -6.82 48.27 33.75
C ALA A 114 -7.30 47.00 33.01
N ALA A 115 -7.60 45.96 33.77
CA ALA A 115 -8.42 44.80 33.37
C ALA A 115 -9.93 45.21 33.38
N PRO A 116 -10.89 44.50 32.75
CA PRO A 116 -10.97 43.02 32.65
C PRO A 116 -11.50 42.49 31.27
N PRO A 117 -11.97 41.23 31.15
CA PRO A 117 -11.28 40.15 30.47
C PRO A 117 -11.79 39.85 29.04
N ALA A 118 -10.98 39.09 28.32
CA ALA A 118 -11.07 38.69 26.93
C ALA A 118 -12.40 38.04 26.49
N LEU A 119 -12.90 38.47 25.32
CA LEU A 119 -13.83 37.72 24.47
C LEU A 119 -13.10 36.49 23.89
N SER A 120 -13.36 35.32 24.46
CA SER A 120 -12.93 34.03 23.93
C SER A 120 -13.87 33.58 22.80
N ALA A 121 -13.30 33.22 21.64
CA ALA A 121 -14.00 32.52 20.56
C ALA A 121 -14.38 31.08 20.99
N PRO A 122 -15.41 30.46 20.37
CA PRO A 122 -16.48 29.80 21.10
C PRO A 122 -16.21 28.32 21.40
N ALA A 123 -16.21 27.99 22.69
CA ALA A 123 -16.58 26.67 23.17
C ALA A 123 -17.97 26.79 23.83
N GLY A 124 -19.04 26.63 23.05
CA GLY A 124 -20.43 26.79 23.53
C GLY A 124 -21.41 27.17 22.42
N GLY A 125 -21.45 26.38 21.34
CA GLY A 125 -22.01 26.74 20.04
C GLY A 125 -23.52 26.85 19.87
N THR A 126 -24.31 27.13 20.92
CA THR A 126 -25.77 27.35 20.77
C THR A 126 -26.23 28.65 21.41
N ALA A 127 -25.90 28.91 22.68
CA ALA A 127 -26.39 30.12 23.36
C ALA A 127 -25.87 31.44 22.75
N ALA A 128 -24.58 31.50 22.38
CA ALA A 128 -23.99 32.69 21.74
C ALA A 128 -24.51 32.91 20.32
N SER A 129 -24.75 31.83 19.56
CA SER A 129 -25.36 31.91 18.23
C SER A 129 -26.83 32.32 18.29
N LEU A 130 -27.58 31.88 19.31
CA LEU A 130 -28.97 32.28 19.51
C LEU A 130 -29.11 33.77 19.85
N GLU A 131 -28.18 34.33 20.63
CA GLU A 131 -28.19 35.77 20.93
C GLU A 131 -27.77 36.61 19.71
N GLY A 132 -26.81 36.13 18.92
CA GLY A 132 -26.44 36.76 17.64
C GLY A 132 -27.59 36.78 16.63
N VAL A 133 -28.32 35.67 16.48
CA VAL A 133 -29.52 35.59 15.62
C VAL A 133 -30.64 36.50 16.13
N ARG A 134 -30.86 36.57 17.45
CA ARG A 134 -31.85 37.46 18.06
C ARG A 134 -31.51 38.94 17.84
N GLN A 135 -30.23 39.29 17.83
CA GLN A 135 -29.77 40.66 17.60
C GLN A 135 -29.92 41.07 16.13
N ILE A 136 -29.63 40.17 15.20
CA ILE A 136 -29.84 40.38 13.76
C ILE A 136 -31.33 40.58 13.46
N ALA A 137 -32.22 39.80 14.09
CA ALA A 137 -33.67 39.95 13.94
C ALA A 137 -34.22 41.28 14.48
N LYS A 138 -33.55 41.89 15.47
CA LYS A 138 -33.92 43.22 15.99
C LYS A 138 -33.43 44.36 15.08
N SER A 139 -32.26 44.22 14.46
CA SER A 139 -31.67 45.28 13.63
C SER A 139 -32.21 45.30 12.20
N ASP A 140 -32.59 44.14 11.64
CA ASP A 140 -33.07 44.05 10.26
C ASP A 140 -34.24 43.04 10.12
N PRO A 141 -35.48 43.48 10.38
CA PRO A 141 -36.65 42.62 10.26
C PRO A 141 -36.99 42.28 8.80
N ALA A 142 -36.58 43.09 7.82
CA ALA A 142 -36.86 42.87 6.41
C ALA A 142 -36.02 41.74 5.83
N ALA A 143 -34.74 41.65 6.22
CA ALA A 143 -33.86 40.54 5.84
C ALA A 143 -34.40 39.19 6.36
N VAL A 144 -34.90 39.15 7.60
CA VAL A 144 -35.50 37.92 8.17
C VAL A 144 -36.78 37.52 7.43
N ALA A 145 -37.63 38.48 7.07
CA ALA A 145 -38.85 38.22 6.32
C ALA A 145 -38.57 37.60 4.93
N ASN A 146 -37.51 38.05 4.25
CA ASN A 146 -37.11 37.51 2.96
C ASN A 146 -36.62 36.06 3.05
N VAL A 147 -35.88 35.72 4.12
CA VAL A 147 -35.42 34.34 4.36
C VAL A 147 -36.60 33.43 4.69
N VAL A 148 -37.50 33.84 5.59
CA VAL A 148 -38.70 33.04 5.91
C VAL A 148 -39.58 32.86 4.67
N LYS A 149 -39.72 33.91 3.85
CA LYS A 149 -40.46 33.83 2.58
C LYS A 149 -39.81 32.87 1.58
N ALA A 150 -38.48 32.82 1.50
CA ALA A 150 -37.77 31.87 0.65
C ALA A 150 -38.04 30.42 1.09
N TRP A 151 -38.04 30.14 2.40
CA TRP A 151 -38.34 28.81 2.95
C TRP A 151 -39.80 28.40 2.80
N VAL A 152 -40.74 29.34 2.99
CA VAL A 152 -42.17 29.08 2.78
C VAL A 152 -42.52 28.94 1.30
N GLY A 153 -41.79 29.62 0.42
CA GLY A 153 -41.94 29.52 -1.03
C GLY A 153 -41.46 28.17 -1.58
N ASP A 154 -40.38 27.63 -1.02
CA ASP A 154 -39.83 26.32 -1.42
C ASP A 154 -40.73 25.15 -0.98
N ALA A 155 -41.44 25.29 0.13
CA ALA A 155 -42.37 24.28 0.65
C ALA A 155 -43.72 24.17 -0.10
N LYS A 156 -43.96 24.98 -1.14
CA LYS A 156 -45.20 25.00 -1.94
C LYS A 156 -44.96 24.70 -3.43
N ALA A 157 -43.93 23.92 -3.74
CA ALA A 157 -43.71 23.29 -5.04
C ALA A 157 -43.94 21.77 -4.95
#